data_AF-A0AAN5I4N4-F1
#
_entry.id   AF-A0AAN5I4N4-F1
#
_cell.length_a   1.000
_cell.length_b   1.000
_cell.length_c   1.000
_cell.angle_alpha   90.00
_cell.angle_beta   90.00
_cell.angle_gamma   90.00
#
_symmetry.space_group_name_H-M   'P 1'
#
loop_
_entity.id
_entity.type
_entity.pdbx_description
1 polymer ?
#
loop_
_entity_poly.entity_id
_entity_poly.type
_entity_poly.pdbx_seq_one_letter_code
_entity_poly.pdbx_strand_id
1 'polypeptide(L)'
;IIFHTLYTIRQLKIMSDKTRGIHIRLTKALMLQIVIPGVTLLLPSLGFNIMYRMRLDSPELARIMFQIMGLHSIVHSITIILSTD
;
A
#
# COMPACT_ATOMS: atom_id res chain seq x y z
N ILE A 1 3.16 -11.74 9.34
CA ILE A 1 4.10 -12.24 8.31
C ILE A 1 5.17 -11.20 7.98
N ILE A 2 4.82 -10.01 7.47
CA ILE A 2 5.85 -9.07 6.98
C ILE A 2 6.77 -8.50 8.07
N PHE A 3 6.22 -8.16 9.25
CA PHE A 3 7.03 -7.75 10.40
C PHE A 3 7.98 -8.86 10.88
N HIS A 4 7.52 -10.11 10.83
CA HIS A 4 8.35 -11.28 11.14
C HIS A 4 9.47 -11.42 10.10
N THR A 5 9.18 -11.27 8.81
CA THR A 5 10.19 -11.29 7.73
C THR A 5 11.23 -10.18 7.90
N LEU A 6 10.83 -8.95 8.22
CA LEU A 6 11.74 -7.83 8.51
C LEU A 6 12.63 -8.10 9.73
N TYR A 7 12.05 -8.66 10.79
CA TYR A 7 12.78 -9.02 12.01
C TYR A 7 13.82 -10.10 11.71
N THR A 8 13.45 -11.15 10.98
CA THR A 8 14.35 -12.25 10.61
C THR A 8 15.49 -11.78 9.70
N ILE A 9 15.21 -10.94 8.69
CA ILE A 9 16.24 -10.34 7.82
C ILE A 9 17.23 -9.48 8.63
N ARG A 10 16.75 -8.84 9.70
CA ARG A 10 17.62 -8.06 10.60
C ARG A 10 18.51 -8.95 11.48
N GLN A 11 18.09 -10.16 11.81
CA GLN A 11 18.82 -11.05 12.73
C GLN A 11 19.72 -12.07 11.99
N LEU A 12 19.52 -12.28 10.69
CA LEU A 12 20.33 -13.20 9.87
C LEU A 12 21.75 -12.68 9.64
N LYS A 13 22.69 -13.11 10.50
CA LYS A 13 24.14 -12.84 10.39
C LYS A 13 24.84 -13.53 9.22
N ILE A 14 24.18 -14.46 8.53
CA ILE A 14 24.76 -15.25 7.42
C ILE A 14 24.82 -14.44 6.11
N MET A 15 24.07 -13.34 6.02
CA MET A 15 23.89 -12.60 4.78
C MET A 15 24.81 -11.38 4.68
N SER A 16 25.41 -11.15 3.50
CA SER A 16 26.21 -9.94 3.24
C SER A 16 25.37 -8.66 3.40
N ASP A 17 26.02 -7.56 3.81
CA ASP A 17 25.31 -6.28 4.01
C ASP A 17 24.61 -5.78 2.75
N LYS A 18 25.19 -6.05 1.56
CA LYS A 18 24.59 -5.69 0.27
C LYS A 18 23.30 -6.48 0.01
N THR A 19 23.32 -7.79 0.23
CA THR A 19 22.14 -8.66 0.08
C THR A 19 21.06 -8.32 1.13
N ARG A 20 21.48 -7.93 2.34
CA ARG A 20 20.57 -7.46 3.41
C ARG A 20 19.86 -6.16 3.05
N GLY A 21 20.58 -5.21 2.47
CA GLY A 21 19.99 -3.97 1.95
C GLY A 21 18.90 -4.25 0.92
N ILE A 22 19.16 -5.15 -0.03
CA ILE A 22 18.19 -5.55 -1.07
C ILE A 22 16.96 -6.20 -0.44
N HIS A 23 17.12 -7.16 0.47
CA HIS A 23 15.98 -7.82 1.13
C HIS A 23 15.11 -6.85 1.93
N ILE A 24 15.71 -5.88 2.62
CA ILE A 24 14.95 -4.84 3.33
C ILE A 24 14.16 -3.97 2.35
N ARG A 25 14.78 -3.53 1.24
CA ARG A 25 14.11 -2.73 0.19
C ARG A 25 12.94 -3.49 -0.42
N LEU A 26 13.16 -4.75 -0.81
CA LEU A 26 12.13 -5.60 -1.40
C LEU A 26 10.98 -5.86 -0.43
N THR A 27 11.28 -6.09 0.86
CA THR A 27 10.23 -6.28 1.88
C THR A 27 9.41 -5.02 2.09
N LYS A 28 10.04 -3.83 2.08
CA LYS A 28 9.32 -2.55 2.12
C LYS A 28 8.45 -2.35 0.88
N ALA A 29 8.96 -2.67 -0.31
CA ALA A 29 8.19 -2.61 -1.55
C ALA A 29 6.92 -3.46 -1.46
N LEU A 30 7.06 -4.71 -0.98
CA LEU A 30 5.94 -5.63 -0.78
C LEU A 30 4.93 -5.11 0.25
N MET A 31 5.38 -4.45 1.34
CA MET A 31 4.44 -3.80 2.27
C MET A 31 3.63 -2.72 1.56
N LEU A 32 4.30 -1.87 0.80
CA LEU A 32 3.64 -0.75 0.12
C LEU A 32 2.69 -1.23 -0.98
N GLN A 33 3.03 -2.32 -1.68
CA GLN A 33 2.13 -2.95 -2.66
C GLN A 33 0.82 -3.46 -2.04
N ILE A 34 0.77 -3.71 -0.73
CA ILE A 34 -0.46 -4.09 -0.03
C ILE A 34 -1.17 -2.83 0.52
N VAL A 35 -0.41 -1.91 1.10
CA VAL A 35 -0.97 -0.71 1.74
C VAL A 35 -1.62 0.21 0.71
N ILE A 36 -0.99 0.44 -0.43
CA ILE A 36 -1.49 1.34 -1.48
C ILE A 36 -2.88 0.94 -1.98
N PRO A 37 -3.11 -0.27 -2.51
CA PRO A 37 -4.47 -0.68 -2.91
C PRO A 37 -5.44 -0.70 -1.72
N GLY A 38 -4.96 -0.97 -0.50
CA GLY A 38 -5.77 -0.87 0.71
C GLY A 38 -6.37 0.53 0.90
N VAL A 39 -5.52 1.56 0.81
CA VAL A 39 -5.93 2.96 1.02
C VAL A 39 -6.64 3.53 -0.20
N THR A 40 -6.16 3.24 -1.41
CA THR A 40 -6.67 3.91 -2.61
C THR A 40 -7.85 3.18 -3.24
N LEU A 41 -8.06 1.88 -3.00
CA LEU A 41 -9.14 1.11 -3.63
C LEU A 41 -10.11 0.51 -2.61
N LEU A 42 -9.59 -0.23 -1.62
CA LEU A 42 -10.45 -0.92 -0.65
C LEU A 42 -11.20 0.08 0.24
N LEU A 43 -10.51 1.09 0.77
CA LEU A 43 -11.11 2.08 1.65
C LEU A 43 -12.22 2.90 0.95
N PRO A 44 -12.01 3.43 -0.28
CA PRO A 44 -13.10 4.04 -1.05
C PRO A 44 -14.26 3.10 -1.37
N SER A 45 -13.97 1.85 -1.72
CA SER A 45 -15.00 0.85 -2.02
C SER A 45 -15.86 0.52 -0.79
N LEU A 46 -15.25 0.45 0.40
CA LEU A 46 -15.97 0.33 1.66
C LEU A 46 -16.77 1.59 1.96
N GLY A 47 -16.22 2.77 1.69
CA GLY A 47 -16.93 4.06 1.79
C GLY A 47 -18.20 4.08 0.95
N PHE A 48 -18.13 3.68 -0.32
CA PHE A 48 -19.30 3.56 -1.19
C PHE A 48 -20.33 2.55 -0.68
N ASN A 49 -19.88 1.39 -0.17
CA ASN A 49 -20.78 0.40 0.43
C ASN A 49 -21.53 0.97 1.64
N ILE A 50 -20.85 1.71 2.51
CA ILE A 50 -21.46 2.36 3.67
C ILE A 50 -22.45 3.42 3.22
N MET A 51 -22.08 4.27 2.26
CA MET A 51 -22.97 5.30 1.71
C MET A 51 -24.25 4.68 1.14
N TYR A 52 -24.12 3.61 0.36
CA TYR A 52 -25.25 2.87 -0.20
C TYR A 52 -26.15 2.27 0.89
N ARG A 53 -25.58 1.58 1.88
CA ARG A 53 -26.34 0.95 2.97
C ARG A 53 -27.05 1.95 3.86
N MET A 54 -26.43 3.10 4.12
CA MET A 54 -26.99 4.16 4.96
C MET A 54 -27.85 5.15 4.18
N ARG A 55 -28.01 4.97 2.86
CA ARG A 55 -28.72 5.89 1.96
C ARG A 55 -28.20 7.33 2.06
N LEU A 56 -26.88 7.48 2.20
CA LEU A 56 -26.21 8.77 2.23
C LEU A 56 -26.05 9.29 0.81
N ASP A 57 -26.88 10.25 0.44
CA ASP A 57 -26.83 10.90 -0.88
C ASP A 57 -25.92 12.13 -0.81
N SER A 58 -24.61 11.89 -0.82
CA SER A 58 -23.60 12.94 -0.78
C SER A 58 -22.70 12.87 -2.02
N PRO A 59 -22.95 13.69 -3.05
CA PRO A 59 -22.14 13.72 -4.26
C PRO A 59 -20.70 14.17 -3.98
N GLU A 60 -20.49 14.98 -2.94
CA GLU A 60 -19.17 15.43 -2.50
C GLU A 60 -18.32 14.27 -1.97
N LEU A 61 -18.88 13.43 -1.10
CA LEU A 61 -18.19 12.23 -0.60
C LEU A 61 -17.89 11.25 -1.73
N ALA A 62 -18.86 11.02 -2.62
CA ALA A 62 -18.66 10.16 -3.79
C ALA A 62 -17.50 10.66 -4.68
N ARG A 63 -17.44 11.98 -4.93
CA ARG A 63 -16.36 12.61 -5.69
C ARG A 63 -15.00 12.39 -5.04
N ILE A 64 -14.89 12.60 -3.73
CA ILE A 64 -13.63 12.37 -2.98
C ILE A 64 -13.19 10.92 -3.11
N MET A 65 -14.11 9.96 -2.95
CA MET A 65 -13.80 8.54 -3.08
C MET A 65 -13.31 8.18 -4.49
N PHE A 66 -13.95 8.70 -5.54
CA PHE A 66 -13.45 8.52 -6.92
C PHE A 66 -12.09 9.17 -7.17
N GLN A 67 -11.82 10.35 -6.60
CA GLN A 67 -10.51 11.00 -6.72
C GLN A 67 -9.42 10.16 -6.05
N ILE A 68 -9.67 9.64 -4.85
CA ILE A 68 -8.73 8.75 -4.14
C ILE A 68 -8.47 7.47 -4.95
N MET A 69 -9.51 6.88 -5.55
CA MET A 69 -9.37 5.73 -6.44
C MET A 69 -8.53 6.04 -7.67
N GLY A 70 -8.73 7.21 -8.30
CA GLY A 70 -7.94 7.65 -9.45
C GLY A 70 -6.45 7.83 -9.16
N LEU A 71 -6.08 8.10 -7.90
CA LEU A 71 -4.67 8.23 -7.50
C LEU A 71 -3.94 6.89 -7.36
N HIS A 72 -4.66 5.75 -7.36
CA HIS A 72 -4.07 4.43 -7.15
C HIS A 72 -2.87 4.16 -8.06
N SER A 73 -3.05 4.30 -9.37
CA SER A 73 -2.03 3.97 -10.37
C SER A 73 -0.78 4.85 -10.20
N ILE A 74 -0.96 6.14 -9.92
CA ILE A 74 0.13 7.11 -9.74
C ILE A 74 0.95 6.77 -8.49
N VAL A 75 0.27 6.60 -7.35
CA VAL A 75 0.91 6.29 -6.06
C VAL A 75 1.62 4.94 -6.12
N HIS A 76 1.01 3.95 -6.78
CA HIS A 76 1.61 2.64 -6.98
C HIS A 76 2.90 2.72 -7.80
N SER A 77 2.88 3.41 -8.96
CA SER A 77 4.06 3.57 -9.82
C SER A 77 5.21 4.29 -9.12
N ILE A 78 4.94 5.41 -8.43
CA ILE A 78 5.96 6.16 -7.67
C ILE A 78 6.62 5.26 -6.63
N THR A 79 5.81 4.44 -5.96
CA THR A 79 6.31 3.59 -4.89
C THR A 79 7.19 2.46 -5.41
N ILE A 80 6.87 1.88 -6.57
CA ILE A 80 7.74 0.89 -7.21
C ILE A 80 9.09 1.53 -7.53
N ILE A 81 9.09 2.69 -8.19
CA ILE A 81 10.31 3.42 -8.59
C ILE A 81 11.19 3.71 -7.36
N LEU A 82 10.61 4.32 -6.32
CA LEU A 82 11.32 4.64 -5.07
C LEU A 82 11.81 3.40 -4.30
N SER A 83 11.23 2.24 -4.57
CA SER A 83 11.65 0.98 -3.92
C SER A 83 12.76 0.24 -4.69
N THR A 84 12.95 0.59 -5.96
CA THR A 84 13.97 0.01 -6.85
C THR A 84 15.26 0.83 -6.94
N ASP A 85 15.22 2.13 -6.66
CA ASP A 85 16.38 3.04 -6.54
C ASP A 85 17.13 2.85 -5.19
#